data_AF-A0A3M9XT92-F1
#
_entry.id   AF-A0A3M9XT92-F1
#
_cell.length_a   1.000
_cell.length_b   1.000
_cell.length_c   1.000
_cell.angle_alpha   90.00
_cell.angle_beta   90.00
_cell.angle_gamma   90.00
#
_symmetry.space_group_name_H-M   'P 1'
#
loop_
_entity.id
_entity.type
_entity.pdbx_description
1 polymer ?
#
loop_
_entity_poly.entity_id
_entity_poly.type
_entity_poly.pdbx_seq_one_letter_code
_entity_poly.pdbx_strand_id
1 'polypeptide(L)'
;MTDLYDGLTLVALSGIAGSIFKFGYELKKDGVKRRSDLYDDLRKEFDGGSFDNIFTALDDYDTAVKHNPAGSLPVIQAEISIRSLPLNDKYRFAAFIEHVALVTNSGIISYPLANYAFGEYARLGWNCAPFWDDLCDTSKQKDPYWAMYQEFVAKLQPAAEALNATPSKAVAKIRF
;
A
#
# COMPACT_ATOMS: atom_id res chain seq x y z
N MET A 1 15.27 -41.80 -47.21
CA MET A 1 14.80 -40.42 -47.47
C MET A 1 13.95 -39.85 -46.34
N THR A 2 13.71 -40.60 -45.26
CA THR A 2 12.94 -40.21 -44.06
C THR A 2 13.77 -39.48 -43.01
N ASP A 3 15.05 -39.84 -42.81
CA ASP A 3 15.91 -39.23 -41.78
C ASP A 3 16.16 -37.71 -41.93
N LEU A 4 16.17 -37.22 -43.18
CA LEU A 4 16.43 -35.79 -43.44
C LEU A 4 15.24 -34.91 -43.05
N TYR A 5 14.02 -35.44 -43.17
CA TYR A 5 12.78 -34.73 -42.82
C TYR A 5 12.57 -34.67 -41.30
N ASP A 6 12.96 -35.72 -40.57
CA ASP A 6 12.89 -35.76 -39.10
C ASP A 6 13.91 -34.82 -38.44
N GLY A 7 15.11 -34.69 -39.02
CA GLY A 7 16.09 -33.69 -38.55
C GLY A 7 15.60 -32.26 -38.72
N LEU A 8 14.92 -31.95 -39.83
CA LEU A 8 14.45 -30.60 -40.14
C LEU A 8 13.26 -30.17 -39.27
N THR A 9 12.32 -31.08 -39.01
CA THR A 9 11.17 -30.83 -38.12
C THR A 9 11.60 -30.64 -36.67
N LEU A 10 12.61 -31.36 -36.19
CA LEU A 10 13.15 -31.20 -34.83
C LEU A 10 13.77 -29.80 -34.63
N VAL A 11 14.51 -29.30 -35.62
CA VAL A 11 15.12 -27.95 -35.60
C VAL A 11 14.04 -26.86 -35.64
N ALA A 12 13.00 -27.04 -36.45
CA ALA A 12 11.89 -26.09 -36.52
C ALA A 12 11.10 -26.01 -35.20
N LEU A 13 10.79 -27.15 -34.58
CA LEU A 13 10.09 -27.22 -33.30
C LEU A 13 10.90 -26.62 -32.15
N SER A 14 12.21 -26.86 -32.13
CA SER A 14 13.10 -26.27 -31.12
C SER A 14 13.25 -24.75 -31.28
N GLY A 15 13.23 -24.23 -32.52
CA GLY A 15 13.15 -22.79 -32.79
C GLY A 15 11.87 -22.15 -32.27
N ILE A 16 10.72 -22.78 -32.50
CA ILE A 16 9.41 -22.30 -32.00
C ILE A 16 9.38 -22.33 -30.47
N ALA A 17 9.83 -23.41 -29.84
CA ALA A 17 9.88 -23.52 -28.38
C ALA A 17 10.80 -22.44 -27.76
N GLY A 18 11.96 -22.19 -28.35
CA GLY A 18 12.87 -21.12 -27.93
C GLY A 18 12.23 -19.73 -28.03
N SER A 19 11.45 -19.47 -29.08
CA SER A 19 10.76 -18.19 -29.26
C SER A 19 9.65 -17.96 -28.22
N ILE A 20 8.87 -18.99 -27.89
CA ILE A 20 7.82 -18.93 -26.85
C ILE A 20 8.45 -18.72 -25.47
N PHE A 21 9.54 -19.43 -25.17
CA PHE A 21 10.25 -19.28 -23.90
C PHE A 21 10.84 -17.88 -23.75
N LYS A 22 11.50 -17.36 -24.79
CA LYS A 22 12.05 -16.01 -24.82
C LYS A 22 10.94 -14.96 -24.64
N PHE A 23 9.82 -15.10 -25.34
CA PHE A 23 8.67 -14.21 -25.21
C PHE A 23 8.09 -14.23 -23.77
N GLY A 24 7.93 -15.42 -23.18
CA GLY A 24 7.49 -15.55 -21.79
C GLY A 24 8.47 -14.93 -20.77
N TYR A 25 9.78 -15.03 -21.04
CA TYR A 25 10.82 -14.38 -20.21
C TYR A 25 10.79 -12.86 -20.34
N GLU A 26 10.65 -12.33 -21.55
CA GLU A 26 10.55 -10.88 -21.82
C GLU A 26 9.29 -10.29 -21.18
N LEU A 27 8.13 -10.96 -21.28
CA LEU A 27 6.91 -10.55 -20.59
C LEU A 27 7.09 -10.51 -19.06
N LYS A 28 7.79 -11.48 -18.48
CA LYS A 28 8.10 -11.47 -17.05
C LYS A 28 9.03 -10.31 -16.68
N LYS A 29 10.05 -10.03 -17.49
CA LYS A 29 11.00 -8.93 -17.27
C LYS A 29 10.29 -7.58 -17.31
N ASP A 30 9.44 -7.35 -18.30
CA ASP A 30 8.66 -6.12 -18.44
C ASP A 30 7.66 -5.96 -17.29
N GLY A 31 7.04 -7.05 -16.85
CA GLY A 31 6.17 -7.06 -15.68
C GLY A 31 6.91 -6.73 -14.38
N VAL A 32 8.13 -7.25 -14.17
CA VAL A 32 8.96 -6.89 -13.02
C VAL A 32 9.33 -5.40 -13.05
N LYS A 33 9.77 -4.90 -14.21
CA LYS A 33 10.15 -3.49 -14.35
C LYS A 33 8.97 -2.56 -14.06
N ARG A 34 7.80 -2.79 -14.65
CA ARG A 34 6.60 -1.96 -14.41
C ARG A 34 6.18 -1.95 -12.94
N ARG A 35 6.30 -3.08 -12.23
CA ARG A 35 6.02 -3.15 -10.78
C ARG A 35 7.01 -2.32 -9.97
N SER A 36 8.28 -2.35 -10.34
CA SER A 36 9.33 -1.53 -9.71
C SER A 36 9.07 -0.05 -9.95
N ASP A 37 8.87 0.34 -11.22
CA ASP A 37 8.65 1.73 -11.61
C ASP A 37 7.42 2.31 -10.88
N LEU A 38 6.31 1.58 -10.81
CA LEU A 38 5.11 2.01 -10.09
C LEU A 38 5.34 2.14 -8.58
N TYR A 39 6.08 1.20 -7.98
CA TYR A 39 6.44 1.30 -6.56
C TYR A 39 7.30 2.52 -6.29
N ASP A 40 8.29 2.79 -7.13
CA ASP A 40 9.18 3.95 -7.02
C ASP A 40 8.39 5.26 -7.16
N ASP A 41 7.42 5.31 -8.07
CA ASP A 41 6.52 6.46 -8.23
C ASP A 41 5.67 6.70 -6.98
N LEU A 42 5.01 5.65 -6.44
CA LEU A 42 4.25 5.74 -5.20
C LEU A 42 5.12 6.18 -4.03
N ARG A 43 6.35 5.65 -3.93
CA ARG A 43 7.27 6.00 -2.86
C ARG A 43 7.76 7.44 -2.97
N LYS A 44 8.04 7.89 -4.19
CA LYS A 44 8.46 9.26 -4.46
C LYS A 44 7.34 10.26 -4.14
N GLU A 45 6.09 9.94 -4.44
CA GLU A 45 4.95 10.78 -4.06
C GLU A 45 4.80 10.84 -2.54
N PHE A 46 4.93 9.70 -1.86
CA PHE A 46 4.80 9.60 -0.41
C PHE A 46 5.92 10.33 0.35
N ASP A 47 7.17 10.15 -0.08
CA ASP A 47 8.36 10.74 0.55
C ASP A 47 8.66 12.16 0.06
N GLY A 48 7.99 12.61 -1.01
CA GLY A 48 8.27 13.88 -1.68
C GLY A 48 7.81 15.12 -0.91
N GLY A 49 7.51 14.99 0.38
CA GLY A 49 7.06 16.08 1.27
C GLY A 49 5.61 16.51 1.06
N SER A 50 4.88 15.89 0.13
CA SER A 50 3.48 16.25 -0.16
C SER A 50 2.53 16.04 1.02
N PHE A 51 2.92 15.19 1.97
CA PHE A 51 2.09 14.79 3.11
C PHE A 51 2.71 15.09 4.47
N ASP A 52 3.83 15.83 4.54
CA ASP A 52 4.57 16.07 5.80
C ASP A 52 3.69 16.72 6.88
N ASN A 53 2.84 17.68 6.49
CA ASN A 53 1.91 18.33 7.41
C ASN A 53 0.87 17.34 7.97
N ILE A 54 0.42 16.40 7.15
CA ILE A 54 -0.53 15.36 7.55
C ILE A 54 0.17 14.37 8.47
N PHE A 55 1.38 13.92 8.13
CA PHE A 55 2.16 13.00 8.95
C PHE A 55 2.42 13.59 10.34
N THR A 56 2.92 14.82 10.40
CA THR A 56 3.15 15.53 11.67
C THR A 56 1.88 15.62 12.50
N ALA A 57 0.75 16.03 11.90
CA ALA A 57 -0.50 16.17 12.63
C ALA A 57 -1.07 14.82 13.12
N LEU A 58 -0.94 13.76 12.32
CA LEU A 58 -1.34 12.39 12.70
C LEU A 58 -0.49 11.85 13.84
N ASP A 59 0.83 12.05 13.79
CA ASP A 59 1.77 11.61 14.83
C ASP A 59 1.53 12.36 16.15
N ASP A 60 1.29 13.68 16.09
CA ASP A 60 0.93 14.50 17.25
C ASP A 60 -0.38 14.03 17.89
N TYR A 61 -1.40 13.73 17.08
CA TYR A 61 -2.67 13.22 17.56
C TYR A 61 -2.56 11.84 18.19
N ASP A 62 -1.88 10.90 17.54
CA ASP A 62 -1.67 9.56 18.06
C ASP A 62 -0.88 9.59 19.39
N THR A 63 0.16 10.42 19.45
CA THR A 63 0.93 10.66 20.69
C THR A 63 0.04 11.26 21.78
N ALA A 64 -0.75 12.28 21.46
CA ALA A 64 -1.65 12.92 22.42
C ALA A 64 -2.67 11.93 23.01
N VAL A 65 -3.31 11.12 22.16
CA VAL A 65 -4.31 10.12 22.55
C VAL A 65 -3.70 8.98 23.37
N LYS A 66 -2.49 8.53 23.05
CA LYS A 66 -1.80 7.46 23.79
C LYS A 66 -1.37 7.89 25.20
N HIS A 67 -0.99 9.15 25.38
CA HIS A 67 -0.37 9.62 26.63
C HIS A 67 -1.31 10.40 27.54
N ASN A 68 -2.48 10.80 27.06
CA ASN A 68 -3.38 11.66 27.82
C ASN A 68 -4.82 11.11 27.79
N PRO A 69 -5.62 11.37 28.83
CA PRO A 69 -7.03 11.00 28.80
C PRO A 69 -7.77 11.76 27.69
N ALA A 70 -8.80 11.12 27.13
CA ALA A 70 -9.69 11.74 26.16
C ALA A 70 -10.28 13.04 26.72
N GLY A 71 -10.35 14.08 25.87
CA GLY A 71 -10.84 15.40 26.25
C GLY A 71 -9.85 16.26 27.06
N SER A 72 -8.61 15.80 27.26
CA SER A 72 -7.54 16.66 27.79
C SER A 72 -7.10 17.72 26.78
N LEU A 73 -6.52 18.82 27.28
CA LEU A 73 -6.05 19.93 26.43
C LEU A 73 -5.09 19.48 25.31
N PRO A 74 -4.11 18.57 25.53
CA PRO A 74 -3.24 18.09 24.46
C PRO A 74 -4.01 17.37 23.34
N VAL A 75 -4.99 16.54 23.70
CA VAL A 75 -5.83 15.81 22.73
C VAL A 75 -6.67 16.80 21.93
N ILE A 76 -7.36 17.72 22.59
CA ILE A 76 -8.18 18.75 21.93
C ILE A 76 -7.33 19.59 20.98
N GLN A 77 -6.12 19.97 21.39
CA GLN A 77 -5.23 20.76 20.54
C GLN A 77 -4.77 20.00 19.29
N ALA A 78 -4.48 18.71 19.43
CA ALA A 78 -4.15 17.85 18.30
C ALA A 78 -5.35 17.63 17.36
N GLU A 79 -6.56 17.46 17.89
CA GLU A 79 -7.79 17.40 17.09
C GLU A 79 -7.99 18.68 16.27
N ILE A 80 -7.80 19.85 16.88
CA ILE A 80 -7.88 21.15 16.20
C ILE A 80 -6.82 21.24 15.10
N SER A 81 -5.59 20.81 15.36
CA SER A 81 -4.51 20.79 14.38
C SER A 81 -4.91 19.98 13.14
N ILE A 82 -5.42 18.77 13.32
CA ILE A 82 -5.88 17.92 12.22
C ILE A 82 -7.06 18.54 11.47
N ARG A 83 -8.05 19.08 12.18
CA ARG A 83 -9.20 19.76 11.56
C ARG A 83 -8.76 20.98 10.74
N SER A 84 -7.71 21.68 11.18
CA SER A 84 -7.20 22.89 10.51
C SER A 84 -6.43 22.62 9.21
N LEU A 85 -6.08 21.36 8.92
CA LEU A 85 -5.40 21.00 7.68
C LEU A 85 -6.27 21.31 6.45
N PRO A 86 -5.67 21.75 5.32
CA PRO A 86 -6.42 21.99 4.09
C PRO A 86 -7.19 20.75 3.64
N LEU A 87 -8.49 20.91 3.36
CA LEU A 87 -9.36 19.81 2.95
C LEU A 87 -8.82 19.08 1.70
N ASN A 88 -8.24 19.83 0.76
CA ASN A 88 -7.63 19.25 -0.44
C ASN A 88 -6.47 18.31 -0.11
N ASP A 89 -5.66 18.63 0.89
CA ASP A 89 -4.53 17.78 1.27
C ASP A 89 -5.02 16.49 1.94
N LYS A 90 -6.07 16.58 2.77
CA LYS A 90 -6.76 15.41 3.33
C LYS A 90 -7.29 14.48 2.23
N TYR A 91 -7.99 15.03 1.24
CA TYR A 91 -8.48 14.26 0.09
C TYR A 91 -7.35 13.63 -0.70
N ARG A 92 -6.28 14.37 -0.98
CA ARG A 92 -5.11 13.86 -1.71
C ARG A 92 -4.45 12.70 -0.97
N PHE A 93 -4.29 12.81 0.34
CA PHE A 93 -3.74 11.72 1.14
C PHE A 93 -4.66 10.50 1.15
N ALA A 94 -5.97 10.69 1.36
CA ALA A 94 -6.94 9.60 1.33
C ALA A 94 -6.94 8.87 -0.04
N ALA A 95 -6.99 9.64 -1.13
CA ALA A 95 -6.94 9.13 -2.50
C ALA A 95 -5.59 8.43 -2.82
N PHE A 96 -4.48 8.93 -2.28
CA PHE A 96 -3.18 8.28 -2.40
C PHE A 96 -3.18 6.89 -1.76
N ILE A 97 -3.69 6.76 -0.53
CA ILE A 97 -3.77 5.46 0.15
C ILE A 97 -4.74 4.52 -0.58
N GLU A 98 -5.83 5.04 -1.16
CA GLU A 98 -6.70 4.26 -2.04
C GLU A 98 -5.98 3.78 -3.30
N HIS A 99 -5.12 4.60 -3.89
CA HIS A 99 -4.28 4.18 -5.01
C HIS A 99 -3.32 3.06 -4.59
N VAL A 100 -2.67 3.17 -3.43
CA VAL A 100 -1.86 2.08 -2.85
C VAL A 100 -2.68 0.82 -2.63
N ALA A 101 -3.90 0.95 -2.09
CA ALA A 101 -4.82 -0.16 -1.87
C ALA A 101 -5.18 -0.86 -3.18
N LEU A 102 -5.51 -0.11 -4.23
CA LEU A 102 -5.83 -0.61 -5.56
C LEU A 102 -4.67 -1.42 -6.15
N VAL A 103 -3.45 -0.86 -6.12
CA VAL A 103 -2.23 -1.50 -6.63
C VAL A 103 -1.86 -2.75 -5.83
N THR A 104 -2.13 -2.75 -4.53
CA THR A 104 -1.90 -3.92 -3.67
C THR A 104 -2.94 -5.00 -3.95
N ASN A 105 -4.21 -4.63 -4.08
CA ASN A 105 -5.32 -5.53 -4.40
C ASN A 105 -5.15 -6.21 -5.77
N SER A 106 -4.53 -5.54 -6.74
CA SER A 106 -4.22 -6.10 -8.05
C SER A 106 -3.01 -7.05 -8.05
N GLY A 107 -2.31 -7.21 -6.91
CA GLY A 107 -1.13 -8.06 -6.80
C GLY A 107 0.13 -7.50 -7.46
N ILE A 108 0.11 -6.23 -7.86
CA ILE A 108 1.28 -5.53 -8.40
C ILE A 108 2.28 -5.28 -7.26
N ILE A 109 1.79 -4.84 -6.10
CA ILE A 109 2.55 -4.74 -4.85
C ILE A 109 2.01 -5.79 -3.86
N SER A 110 2.90 -6.43 -3.10
CA SER A 110 2.48 -7.39 -2.07
C SER A 110 2.02 -6.66 -0.80
N TYR A 111 1.01 -7.19 -0.10
CA TYR A 111 0.56 -6.60 1.18
C TYR A 111 1.67 -6.40 2.21
N PRO A 112 2.65 -7.33 2.39
CA PRO A 112 3.76 -7.08 3.31
C PRO A 112 4.60 -5.86 2.93
N LEU A 113 4.86 -5.66 1.64
CA LEU A 113 5.60 -4.50 1.15
C LEU A 113 4.78 -3.21 1.32
N ALA A 114 3.49 -3.23 0.98
CA ALA A 114 2.60 -2.11 1.18
C ALA A 114 2.47 -1.74 2.67
N ASN A 115 2.40 -2.73 3.55
CA ASN A 115 2.37 -2.53 4.99
C ASN A 115 3.65 -1.88 5.51
N TYR A 116 4.80 -2.35 5.02
CA TYR A 116 6.10 -1.80 5.39
C TYR A 116 6.26 -0.35 4.92
N ALA A 117 5.88 -0.04 3.68
CA ALA A 117 6.13 1.26 3.07
C ALA A 117 5.08 2.34 3.43
N PHE A 118 3.81 1.95 3.59
CA PHE A 118 2.68 2.89 3.72
C PHE A 118 1.76 2.58 4.89
N GLY A 119 1.92 1.43 5.54
CA GLY A 119 0.91 0.89 6.43
C GLY A 119 0.72 1.65 7.74
N GLU A 120 1.78 2.28 8.26
CA GLU A 120 1.73 3.08 9.48
C GLU A 120 0.78 4.28 9.32
N TYR A 121 1.08 5.18 8.37
CA TYR A 121 0.24 6.35 8.13
C TYR A 121 -1.14 6.00 7.56
N ALA A 122 -1.27 4.90 6.79
CA ALA A 122 -2.58 4.40 6.38
C ALA A 122 -3.47 4.11 7.61
N ARG A 123 -2.93 3.42 8.64
CA ARG A 123 -3.63 3.13 9.89
C ARG A 123 -3.88 4.37 10.73
N LEU A 124 -2.88 5.24 10.90
CA LEU A 124 -3.02 6.47 11.67
C LEU A 124 -4.13 7.35 11.08
N GLY A 125 -4.12 7.53 9.75
CA GLY A 125 -5.18 8.24 9.04
C GLY A 125 -6.55 7.63 9.30
N TRP A 126 -6.72 6.32 9.14
CA TRP A 126 -8.00 5.64 9.35
C TRP A 126 -8.51 5.74 10.79
N ASN A 127 -7.62 5.61 11.78
CA ASN A 127 -7.98 5.62 13.19
C ASN A 127 -8.18 7.04 13.76
N CYS A 128 -7.82 8.08 13.01
CA CYS A 128 -7.99 9.46 13.43
C CYS A 128 -9.39 9.98 13.06
N ALA A 129 -10.34 9.91 13.99
CA ALA A 129 -11.70 10.42 13.73
C ALA A 129 -11.76 11.90 13.27
N PRO A 130 -11.02 12.85 13.87
CA PRO A 130 -11.00 14.25 13.40
C PRO A 130 -10.50 14.44 11.96
N PHE A 131 -9.72 13.51 11.42
CA PHE A 131 -9.28 13.55 10.03
C PHE A 131 -10.46 13.36 9.08
N TRP A 132 -11.41 12.49 9.44
CA TRP A 132 -12.54 12.10 8.60
C TRP A 132 -13.77 13.00 8.76
N ASP A 133 -13.90 13.74 9.86
CA ASP A 133 -15.05 14.63 10.14
C ASP A 133 -15.37 15.61 9.00
N ASP A 134 -14.34 16.07 8.27
CA ASP A 134 -14.51 17.00 7.15
C ASP A 134 -14.65 16.29 5.79
N LEU A 135 -14.21 15.02 5.68
CA LEU A 135 -14.21 14.24 4.44
C LEU A 135 -15.50 13.46 4.24
N CYS A 136 -16.10 13.00 5.34
CA CYS A 136 -17.34 12.26 5.35
C CYS A 136 -18.13 12.57 6.64
N ASP A 137 -19.45 12.53 6.56
CA ASP A 137 -20.31 12.59 7.74
C ASP A 137 -19.90 11.44 8.68
N THR A 138 -19.32 11.72 9.84
CA THR A 138 -18.76 10.71 10.76
C THR A 138 -19.80 9.77 11.35
N SER A 139 -21.09 10.13 11.28
CA SER A 139 -22.18 9.18 11.52
C SER A 139 -22.23 8.04 10.48
N LYS A 140 -21.55 8.24 9.35
CA LYS A 140 -21.36 7.35 8.21
C LYS A 140 -19.89 7.04 7.99
N GLN A 141 -19.21 6.49 9.00
CA GLN A 141 -17.97 5.68 8.86
C GLN A 141 -18.13 4.44 7.94
N LYS A 142 -19.19 4.43 7.11
CA LYS A 142 -19.62 3.49 6.09
C LYS A 142 -19.88 4.22 4.78
N ASP A 143 -19.22 5.35 4.53
CA ASP A 143 -19.32 5.98 3.22
C ASP A 143 -18.73 5.01 2.19
N PRO A 144 -19.51 4.53 1.21
CA PRO A 144 -19.03 3.58 0.22
C PRO A 144 -17.84 4.10 -0.58
N TYR A 145 -17.61 5.41 -0.64
CA TYR A 145 -16.45 5.98 -1.32
C TYR A 145 -15.12 5.51 -0.71
N TRP A 146 -15.06 5.30 0.61
CA TRP A 146 -13.81 4.96 1.31
C TRP A 146 -13.72 3.48 1.72
N ALA A 147 -14.60 2.63 1.19
CA ALA A 147 -14.64 1.21 1.52
C ALA A 147 -13.32 0.50 1.16
N MET A 148 -12.66 0.90 0.05
CA MET A 148 -11.39 0.32 -0.35
C MET A 148 -10.26 0.68 0.62
N TYR A 149 -10.22 1.91 1.12
CA TYR A 149 -9.30 2.32 2.18
C TYR A 149 -9.53 1.46 3.43
N GLN A 150 -10.78 1.34 3.88
CA GLN A 150 -11.13 0.55 5.07
C GLN A 150 -10.69 -0.91 4.95
N GLU A 151 -11.02 -1.55 3.83
CA GLU A 151 -10.63 -2.94 3.56
C GLU A 151 -9.12 -3.11 3.51
N PHE A 152 -8.41 -2.14 2.92
CA PHE A 152 -6.96 -2.15 2.88
C PHE A 152 -6.36 -2.12 4.29
N VAL A 153 -6.78 -1.17 5.13
CA VAL A 153 -6.32 -1.07 6.52
C VAL A 153 -6.60 -2.33 7.33
N ALA A 154 -7.81 -2.90 7.18
CA ALA A 154 -8.17 -4.15 7.84
C ALA A 154 -7.25 -5.31 7.45
N LYS A 155 -6.76 -5.35 6.20
CA LYS A 155 -5.79 -6.35 5.72
C LYS A 155 -4.35 -6.07 6.15
N LEU A 156 -4.01 -4.84 6.52
CA LEU A 156 -2.68 -4.52 7.07
C LEU A 156 -2.52 -4.98 8.52
N GLN A 157 -3.61 -4.98 9.30
CA GLN A 157 -3.66 -5.27 10.73
C GLN A 157 -3.10 -6.64 11.17
N PRO A 158 -3.37 -7.77 10.47
CA PRO A 158 -2.84 -9.07 10.86
C PRO A 158 -1.30 -9.20 10.75
N ALA A 159 -0.64 -8.36 9.96
CA ALA A 159 0.81 -8.44 9.76
C ALA A 159 1.61 -7.79 10.91
N ALA A 160 1.10 -6.69 11.48
CA ALA A 160 1.76 -5.97 12.58
C ALA A 160 1.69 -6.77 13.89
N GLU A 161 0.53 -7.36 14.20
CA GLU A 161 0.35 -8.23 15.36
C GLU A 161 1.20 -9.51 15.25
N ALA A 162 1.32 -10.09 14.06
CA ALA A 162 2.17 -11.26 13.82
C ALA A 162 3.67 -10.99 14.00
N LEU A 163 4.14 -9.79 13.59
CA LEU A 163 5.53 -9.36 13.80
C LEU A 163 5.84 -9.12 15.27
N ASN A 164 4.92 -8.49 16.01
CA ASN A 164 5.08 -8.22 17.44
C ASN A 164 4.93 -9.48 18.31
N ALA A 165 4.12 -10.45 17.89
CA ALA A 165 3.86 -11.67 18.65
C ALA A 165 4.95 -12.75 18.49
N THR A 166 5.64 -12.86 17.34
CA THR A 166 6.70 -13.86 17.16
C THR A 166 7.70 -13.49 16.05
N PRO A 167 8.79 -12.77 16.36
CA PRO A 167 9.77 -12.31 15.36
C PRO A 167 10.38 -13.44 14.53
N SER A 168 10.64 -14.62 15.12
CA SER A 168 11.33 -15.72 14.42
C SER A 168 10.47 -16.43 13.37
N LYS A 169 9.14 -16.48 13.54
CA LYS A 169 8.23 -17.11 12.57
C LYS A 169 7.88 -16.18 11.42
N ALA A 170 7.82 -14.86 11.66
CA ALA A 170 7.55 -13.87 10.62
C ALA A 170 8.71 -13.80 9.60
N VAL A 171 9.97 -13.82 10.06
CA VAL A 171 11.15 -13.80 9.18
C VAL A 171 11.24 -15.05 8.29
N ALA A 172 10.79 -16.21 8.78
CA ALA A 172 10.76 -17.44 7.99
C ALA A 172 9.76 -17.41 6.83
N LYS A 173 8.70 -16.59 6.93
CA LYS A 173 7.64 -16.47 5.90
C LYS A 173 7.96 -15.42 4.83
N ILE A 174 8.95 -14.57 5.06
CA ILE A 174 9.36 -13.46 4.16
C ILE A 174 10.53 -13.87 3.25
N ARG A 175 11.16 -15.03 3.47
CA ARG A 175 12.17 -15.56 2.53
C ARG A 175 11.48 -16.08 1.27
N PHE A 176 11.82 -15.42 0.15
CA PHE A 176 11.40 -15.73 -1.23
C PHE A 176 11.71 -17.16 -1.65
#